data_AF-A0A2N2DC02-F1
#
_entry.id   AF-A0A2N2DC02-F1
#
_cell.length_a   1.000
_cell.length_b   1.000
_cell.length_c   1.000
_cell.angle_alpha   90.00
_cell.angle_beta   90.00
_cell.angle_gamma   90.00
#
_symmetry.space_group_name_H-M   'P 1'
#
loop_
_entity.id
_entity.type
_entity.pdbx_description
1 polymer ?
#
loop_
_entity_poly.entity_id
_entity_poly.type
_entity_poly.pdbx_seq_one_letter_code
_entity_poly.pdbx_strand_id
1 'polypeptide(L)'
;MMGGIKSGEHLTYINYGTPKRIDYFSAFIAVGLERKEKCVYWFEETSEKEIIDSLEKCNIDANECIESGKLVVSPATDFYAKVP
;
A
#
# COMPACT_ATOMS: atom_id res chain seq x y z
N MET A 1 -9.63 12.49 5.46
CA MET A 1 -10.67 12.14 4.47
C MET A 1 -10.12 12.46 3.08
N MET A 2 -9.57 11.48 2.35
CA MET A 2 -9.19 11.68 0.93
C MET A 2 -10.43 11.45 0.05
N GLY A 3 -11.40 12.38 0.15
CA GLY A 3 -12.76 12.22 -0.38
C GLY A 3 -12.96 12.59 -1.86
N GLY A 4 -11.89 12.69 -2.66
CA GLY A 4 -11.98 13.23 -4.03
C GLY A 4 -11.41 12.36 -5.14
N ILE A 5 -10.81 11.21 -4.81
CA ILE A 5 -10.12 10.37 -5.80
C ILE A 5 -11.13 9.50 -6.53
N LYS A 6 -11.15 9.58 -7.86
CA LYS A 6 -12.05 8.82 -8.73
C LYS A 6 -11.34 7.59 -9.29
N SER A 7 -12.15 6.61 -9.70
CA SER A 7 -11.64 5.42 -10.40
C SER A 7 -10.88 5.83 -11.68
N GLY A 8 -9.69 5.26 -11.86
CA GLY A 8 -8.82 5.52 -13.00
C GLY A 8 -7.92 6.76 -12.89
N GLU A 9 -7.97 7.50 -11.78
CA GLU A 9 -7.05 8.61 -11.55
C GLU A 9 -5.65 8.13 -11.18
N HIS A 10 -4.64 8.81 -11.69
CA HIS A 10 -3.24 8.59 -11.35
C HIS A 10 -2.77 9.73 -10.44
N LEU A 11 -2.34 9.37 -9.23
CA LEU A 11 -1.80 10.31 -8.26
C LEU A 11 -0.29 10.18 -8.20
N THR A 12 0.38 11.33 -8.17
CA THR A 12 1.83 11.39 -7.98
C THR A 12 2.14 12.22 -6.74
N TYR A 13 3.08 11.73 -5.92
CA TYR A 13 3.57 12.44 -4.75
C TYR A 13 5.07 12.63 -4.91
N ILE A 14 5.48 13.90 -5.04
CA ILE A 14 6.89 14.27 -5.14
C ILE A 14 7.34 14.67 -3.74
N ASN A 15 8.30 13.92 -3.20
CA ASN A 15 8.86 14.18 -1.88
C ASN A 15 10.34 14.56 -1.99
N TYR A 16 10.72 15.68 -1.38
CA TYR A 16 12.08 16.18 -1.34
C TYR A 16 12.78 15.97 0.02
N GLY A 17 12.18 15.19 0.95
CA GLY A 17 12.73 14.90 2.29
C GLY A 17 11.97 13.81 3.07
N THR A 18 12.18 13.71 4.39
CA THR A 18 11.43 12.79 5.28
C THR A 18 10.15 13.47 5.80
N PRO A 19 8.97 12.86 5.57
CA PRO A 19 8.61 11.56 6.16
C PRO A 19 8.96 10.35 5.28
N LYS A 20 9.00 9.15 5.89
CA LYS A 20 9.17 7.91 5.10
C LYS A 20 8.02 7.83 4.10
N ARG A 21 8.35 7.68 2.81
CA ARG A 21 7.37 7.58 1.70
C ARG A 21 6.21 6.64 2.00
N ILE A 22 6.50 5.55 2.70
CA ILE A 22 5.51 4.53 3.07
C ILE A 22 4.34 5.07 3.90
N ASP A 23 4.55 6.04 4.80
CA ASP A 23 3.47 6.51 5.68
C ASP A 23 2.35 7.20 4.88
N TYR A 24 2.70 7.86 3.77
CA TYR A 24 1.71 8.43 2.86
C TYR A 24 0.96 7.34 2.11
N PHE A 25 1.67 6.35 1.56
CA PHE A 25 1.07 5.29 0.77
C PHE A 25 0.21 4.33 1.61
N SER A 26 0.59 4.04 2.85
CA SER A 26 -0.19 3.23 3.79
C SER A 26 -1.59 3.79 4.01
N ALA A 27 -1.73 5.13 4.06
CA ALA A 27 -3.05 5.76 4.17
C ALA A 27 -3.92 5.51 2.92
N PHE A 28 -3.35 5.49 1.72
CA PHE A 28 -4.09 5.16 0.49
C PHE A 28 -4.50 3.69 0.47
N ILE A 29 -3.58 2.79 0.84
CA ILE A 29 -3.84 1.35 0.90
C ILE A 29 -4.96 1.07 1.91
N ALA A 30 -4.91 1.68 3.10
CA ALA A 30 -5.93 1.53 4.13
C ALA A 30 -7.32 1.92 3.60
N VAL A 31 -7.44 3.06 2.93
CA VAL A 31 -8.71 3.51 2.33
C VAL A 31 -9.19 2.55 1.23
N GLY A 32 -8.30 2.02 0.40
CA GLY A 32 -8.65 1.01 -0.61
C GLY A 32 -9.19 -0.27 0.03
N LEU A 33 -8.51 -0.78 1.05
CA LEU A 33 -8.93 -1.97 1.79
C LEU A 33 -10.26 -1.78 2.53
N GLU A 34 -10.49 -0.62 3.15
CA GLU A 34 -11.78 -0.26 3.76
C GLU A 34 -12.93 -0.29 2.74
N ARG A 35 -12.65 0.09 1.49
CA ARG A 35 -13.59 0.04 0.36
C ARG A 35 -13.72 -1.35 -0.27
N LYS A 36 -13.04 -2.36 0.29
CA LYS A 36 -12.96 -3.73 -0.23
C LYS A 36 -12.32 -3.81 -1.62
N GLU A 37 -11.44 -2.87 -1.95
CA GLU A 37 -10.64 -2.89 -3.17
C GLU A 37 -9.42 -3.80 -2.98
N LYS A 38 -8.96 -4.43 -4.06
CA LYS A 38 -7.67 -5.14 -4.05
C LYS A 38 -6.54 -4.13 -4.20
N CYS A 39 -5.57 -4.20 -3.31
CA CYS A 39 -4.44 -3.28 -3.27
C CYS A 39 -3.15 -4.00 -3.67
N VAL A 40 -2.30 -3.32 -4.44
CA VAL A 40 -0.95 -3.79 -4.79
C VAL A 40 0.04 -2.70 -4.43
N TYR A 41 1.08 -3.06 -3.68
CA TYR A 41 2.16 -2.15 -3.32
C TYR A 41 3.50 -2.73 -3.78
N TRP A 42 4.11 -2.05 -4.75
CA TRP A 42 5.47 -2.36 -5.21
C TRP A 42 6.50 -1.46 -4.53
N PHE A 43 7.58 -2.04 -4.04
CA PHE A 43 8.61 -1.32 -3.27
C PHE A 43 10.03 -1.60 -3.76
N GLU A 44 10.90 -0.60 -3.76
CA GLU A 44 12.33 -0.75 -4.10
C GLU A 44 13.24 -0.76 -2.86
N GLU A 45 13.16 0.28 -2.04
CA GLU A 45 14.10 0.51 -0.92
C GLU A 45 13.52 0.14 0.45
N THR A 46 12.20 0.02 0.56
CA THR A 46 11.50 -0.27 1.83
C THR A 46 11.42 -1.78 2.03
N SER A 47 11.50 -2.28 3.26
CA SER A 47 11.26 -3.72 3.50
C SER A 47 9.77 -4.05 3.62
N GLU A 48 9.39 -5.29 3.30
CA GLU A 48 8.04 -5.82 3.51
C GLU A 48 7.58 -5.62 4.97
N LYS A 49 8.47 -5.85 5.93
CA LYS A 49 8.21 -5.60 7.35
C LYS A 49 7.86 -4.14 7.63
N GLU A 50 8.60 -3.18 7.09
CA GLU A 50 8.28 -1.75 7.29
C GLU A 50 6.94 -1.35 6.69
N ILE A 51 6.52 -2.01 5.61
CA ILE A 51 5.22 -1.81 4.97
C ILE A 51 4.12 -2.35 5.89
N ILE A 52 4.27 -3.58 6.39
CA ILE A 52 3.37 -4.21 7.35
C ILE A 52 3.22 -3.34 8.61
N ASP A 53 4.35 -2.95 9.24
CA ASP A 53 4.38 -2.11 10.44
C ASP A 53 3.69 -0.74 10.20
N SER A 54 3.76 -0.19 8.97
CA SER A 54 3.11 1.07 8.62
C SER A 54 1.59 0.90 8.43
N LEU A 55 1.15 -0.22 7.85
CA LEU A 55 -0.27 -0.55 7.68
C LEU A 55 -0.96 -0.87 9.01
N GLU A 56 -0.27 -1.56 9.92
CA GLU A 56 -0.78 -1.83 11.27
C GLU A 56 -1.05 -0.54 12.05
N LYS A 57 -0.24 0.51 11.85
CA LYS A 57 -0.50 1.85 12.42
C LYS A 57 -1.75 2.52 11.85
N CYS A 58 -2.22 2.08 10.68
CA CYS A 58 -3.48 2.47 10.09
C CYS A 58 -4.66 1.59 10.52
N ASN A 59 -4.50 0.74 11.56
CA ASN A 59 -5.48 -0.26 12.01
C ASN A 59 -5.86 -1.29 10.92
N ILE A 60 -4.94 -1.59 10.00
CA ILE A 60 -5.10 -2.65 9.02
C ILE A 60 -4.36 -3.90 9.51
N ASP A 61 -5.05 -5.04 9.55
CA ASP A 61 -4.41 -6.35 9.68
C ASP A 61 -3.77 -6.72 8.34
N ALA A 62 -2.52 -6.30 8.15
CA ALA A 62 -1.82 -6.48 6.88
C ALA A 62 -1.62 -7.98 6.55
N ASN A 63 -1.37 -8.81 7.56
CA ASN A 63 -1.15 -10.25 7.37
C ASN A 63 -2.44 -10.93 6.87
N GLU A 64 -3.60 -10.66 7.48
CA GLU A 64 -4.89 -11.18 6.97
C GLU A 64 -5.16 -10.73 5.53
N CYS A 65 -4.86 -9.48 5.21
CA CYS A 65 -5.08 -8.95 3.86
C CYS A 65 -4.17 -9.62 2.82
N ILE A 66 -2.94 -9.95 3.20
CA ILE A 66 -1.98 -10.67 2.35
C ILE A 66 -2.42 -12.13 2.17
N GLU A 67 -2.72 -12.82 3.26
CA GLU A 67 -3.17 -14.22 3.24
C GLU A 67 -4.46 -14.41 2.44
N SER A 68 -5.39 -13.46 2.53
CA SER A 68 -6.65 -13.46 1.78
C SER A 68 -6.54 -12.94 0.35
N GLY A 69 -5.37 -12.46 -0.08
CA GLY A 69 -5.13 -11.92 -1.42
C GLY A 69 -5.80 -10.57 -1.70
N LYS A 70 -6.24 -9.85 -0.66
CA LYS A 70 -6.76 -8.47 -0.76
C LYS A 70 -5.61 -7.46 -0.91
N LEU A 71 -4.44 -7.79 -0.38
CA LEU A 71 -3.23 -6.99 -0.47
C LEU A 71 -2.09 -7.83 -1.06
N VAL A 72 -1.40 -7.30 -2.06
CA VAL A 72 -0.12 -7.83 -2.53
C VAL A 72 0.96 -6.83 -2.21
N VAL A 73 2.00 -7.26 -1.49
CA VAL A 73 3.20 -6.49 -1.21
C VAL A 73 4.36 -7.21 -1.90
N SER A 74 5.04 -6.53 -2.82
CA SER A 74 6.05 -7.18 -3.67
C SER A 74 7.20 -6.23 -3.98
N PRO A 75 8.45 -6.71 -3.96
CA PRO A 75 9.58 -5.88 -4.36
C PRO A 75 9.48 -5.54 -5.85
N ALA A 76 9.92 -4.36 -6.28
CA ALA A 76 9.90 -3.94 -7.67
C ALA A 76 10.84 -4.77 -8.59
N THR A 77 11.70 -5.61 -8.00
CA THR A 77 12.44 -6.64 -8.74
C THR A 77 11.53 -7.74 -9.29
N ASP A 78 10.35 -7.92 -8.71
CA ASP A 78 9.32 -8.79 -9.28
C ASP A 78 8.61 -8.05 -10.41
N PHE A 79 8.81 -8.53 -11.65
CA PHE A 79 8.15 -7.97 -12.85
C PHE A 79 6.62 -8.15 -12.85
N TYR A 80 6.11 -9.05 -12.00
CA TYR A 80 4.69 -9.36 -11.88
C TYR A 80 4.32 -9.55 -10.41
N ALA A 81 3.22 -8.93 -10.00
CA ALA A 81 2.60 -9.22 -8.71
C ALA A 81 2.17 -10.70 -8.68
N LYS A 82 2.75 -11.48 -7.77
CA LYS A 82 2.29 -12.85 -7.50
C LYS A 82 1.00 -12.73 -6.69
N VAL A 83 -0.11 -13.06 -7.33
CA VAL A 83 -1.42 -13.10 -6.66
C VAL A 83 -1.63 -14.51 -6.12
N PRO A 84 -1.95 -14.68 -4.82
CA PRO A 84 -2.38 -15.97 -4.26
C PRO A 84 -3.62 -16.53 -4.95
#